data_AF-A0A1V2PIL5-F1
#
_entry.id   AF-A0A1V2PIL5-F1
#
_cell.length_a   1.000
_cell.length_b   1.000
_cell.length_c   1.000
_cell.angle_alpha   90.00
_cell.angle_beta   90.00
_cell.angle_gamma   90.00
#
_symmetry.space_group_name_H-M   'P 1'
#
loop_
_entity.id
_entity.type
_entity.pdbx_description
1 polymer ?
#
loop_
_entity_poly.entity_id
_entity_poly.type
_entity_poly.pdbx_seq_one_letter_code
_entity_poly.pdbx_strand_id
1 'polypeptide(L)'
;MVEEATFDKETRMMDVDEAAERLGFPAGARAWLNGLPVPADVQLPANPQALLDFCGVADNDQREMLAARPDPEAHPEWWAVVSAMAASLEQNLDKPIPSTGFQGWPVVPAASSPVGLFAAAWALLSALPRLLDRHERRGVPDAVSRATASALGGVMGTHRHLTGRPGVGLMPLWGPPLRFRGADFEIGRHSFTRAELGLGDGVAGHVLMIHVPPIGPLDPSSSERSVAEAARLFDQCYPDEPVTAFVCNSWLLDPQLAEYLPEDCNIRRFQRRFDVLPLLPPQDPYDDDRDMMRIGLHLSPPTGPFTAEDLERVPQKTTLQRAFVAHLRTGRHWQKRTGILRSDEALTSWPATDARARPAGRTA
;
A
#
# COMPACT_ATOMS: atom_id res chain seq x y z
N MET A 1 -31.77 -43.88 32.38
CA MET A 1 -30.58 -43.27 33.00
C MET A 1 -29.66 -42.95 31.86
N VAL A 2 -29.84 -41.73 31.36
CA VAL A 2 -29.14 -41.13 30.22
C VAL A 2 -27.85 -40.51 30.77
N GLU A 3 -26.75 -40.65 30.04
CA GLU A 3 -25.79 -39.55 29.80
C GLU A 3 -24.76 -40.03 28.76
N GLU A 4 -25.08 -39.81 27.49
CA GLU A 4 -24.08 -39.61 26.45
C GLU A 4 -23.39 -38.28 26.75
N ALA A 5 -22.13 -38.34 27.18
CA ALA A 5 -21.28 -37.17 27.30
C ALA A 5 -20.88 -36.72 25.88
N THR A 6 -21.63 -35.77 25.33
CA THR A 6 -21.18 -34.95 24.20
C THR A 6 -19.96 -34.15 24.64
N PHE A 7 -18.80 -34.52 24.12
CA PHE A 7 -17.59 -33.70 24.15
C PHE A 7 -17.81 -32.47 23.26
N ASP A 8 -18.29 -31.40 23.86
CA ASP A 8 -18.27 -30.08 23.24
C ASP A 8 -16.95 -29.40 23.60
N LYS A 9 -15.90 -29.68 22.82
CA LYS A 9 -14.68 -28.87 22.80
C LYS A 9 -14.81 -27.86 21.66
N GLU A 10 -15.79 -26.97 21.75
CA GLU A 10 -15.63 -25.65 21.15
C GLU A 10 -14.50 -24.96 21.92
N THR A 11 -13.27 -25.08 21.42
CA THR A 11 -12.18 -24.19 21.83
C THR A 11 -12.62 -22.79 21.43
N ARG A 12 -13.27 -22.08 22.36
CA ARG A 12 -13.72 -20.71 22.16
C ARG A 12 -12.49 -19.87 21.89
N MET A 13 -12.35 -19.43 20.64
CA MET A 13 -11.30 -18.51 20.22
C MET A 13 -11.32 -17.27 21.11
N MET A 14 -10.15 -16.84 21.56
CA MET A 14 -9.99 -15.65 22.39
C MET A 14 -10.57 -14.42 21.68
N ASP A 15 -11.21 -13.54 22.45
CA ASP A 15 -11.69 -12.26 21.94
C ASP A 15 -10.53 -11.37 21.49
N VAL A 16 -10.68 -10.68 20.35
CA VAL A 16 -9.58 -9.92 19.75
C VAL A 16 -9.21 -8.66 20.57
N ASP A 17 -10.17 -8.03 21.26
CA ASP A 17 -9.86 -6.88 22.11
C ASP A 17 -9.13 -7.32 23.38
N GLU A 18 -9.56 -8.44 23.98
CA GLU A 18 -8.85 -9.05 25.11
C GLU A 18 -7.42 -9.43 24.72
N ALA A 19 -7.23 -10.07 23.55
CA ALA A 19 -5.91 -10.40 23.02
C ALA A 19 -5.06 -9.13 22.81
N ALA A 20 -5.63 -8.11 22.18
CA ALA A 20 -4.93 -6.86 21.89
C ALA A 20 -4.50 -6.11 23.18
N GLU A 21 -5.34 -6.14 24.20
CA GLU A 21 -5.02 -5.60 25.52
C GLU A 21 -3.85 -6.32 26.17
N ARG A 22 -3.89 -7.66 26.22
CA ARG A 22 -2.81 -8.48 26.80
C ARG A 22 -1.48 -8.30 26.06
N LEU A 23 -1.53 -8.11 24.75
CA LEU A 23 -0.36 -7.84 23.91
C LEU A 23 0.19 -6.42 24.08
N GLY A 24 -0.57 -5.51 24.71
CA GLY A 24 -0.15 -4.13 24.95
C GLY A 24 -0.35 -3.20 23.75
N PHE A 25 -1.33 -3.48 22.88
CA PHE A 25 -1.68 -2.54 21.80
C PHE A 25 -2.22 -1.21 22.37
N PRO A 26 -1.84 -0.07 21.76
CA PRO A 26 -2.40 1.22 22.16
C PRO A 26 -3.89 1.31 21.84
N ALA A 27 -4.61 2.21 22.52
CA ALA A 27 -6.07 2.36 22.42
C ALA A 27 -6.57 2.50 20.97
N GLY A 28 -5.89 3.27 20.12
CA GLY A 28 -6.27 3.43 18.71
C GLY A 28 -6.15 2.13 17.90
N ALA A 29 -5.13 1.31 18.17
CA ALA A 29 -4.95 0.03 17.51
C ALA A 29 -5.95 -1.03 18.02
N ARG A 30 -6.27 -1.00 19.33
CA ARG A 30 -7.35 -1.82 19.92
C ARG A 30 -8.71 -1.50 19.31
N ALA A 31 -9.06 -0.22 19.19
CA ALA A 31 -10.30 0.20 18.55
C ALA A 31 -10.40 -0.28 17.10
N TRP A 32 -9.29 -0.26 16.36
CA TRP A 32 -9.23 -0.81 15.00
C TRP A 32 -9.42 -2.33 14.99
N LEU A 33 -8.70 -3.08 15.84
CA LEU A 33 -8.79 -4.55 15.94
C LEU A 33 -10.20 -5.01 16.33
N ASN A 34 -10.84 -4.33 17.28
CA ASN A 34 -12.20 -4.60 17.72
C ASN A 34 -13.25 -4.33 16.61
N GLY A 35 -12.92 -3.49 15.63
CA GLY A 35 -13.77 -3.25 14.46
C GLY A 35 -13.67 -4.31 13.37
N LEU A 36 -12.76 -5.29 13.50
CA LEU A 36 -12.61 -6.36 12.52
C LEU A 36 -13.68 -7.44 12.67
N PRO A 37 -14.02 -8.18 11.60
CA PRO A 37 -14.98 -9.27 11.68
C PRO A 37 -14.50 -10.39 12.60
N VAL A 38 -15.45 -11.05 13.26
CA VAL A 38 -15.18 -12.27 14.03
C VAL A 38 -14.76 -13.39 13.07
N PRO A 39 -13.62 -14.05 13.28
CA PRO A 39 -13.17 -15.12 12.40
C PRO A 39 -14.09 -16.33 12.50
N ALA A 40 -14.55 -16.86 11.36
CA ALA A 40 -15.37 -18.08 11.33
C ALA A 40 -14.50 -19.34 11.23
N ASP A 41 -13.49 -19.34 10.35
CA ASP A 41 -12.53 -20.44 10.16
C ASP A 41 -11.33 -19.95 9.34
N VAL A 42 -10.32 -19.39 10.01
CA VAL A 42 -9.10 -18.91 9.34
C VAL A 42 -8.03 -19.99 9.35
N GLN A 43 -7.57 -20.38 8.16
CA GLN A 43 -6.53 -21.38 7.98
C GLN A 43 -5.27 -20.75 7.39
N LEU A 44 -4.15 -20.89 8.09
CA LEU A 44 -2.85 -20.49 7.56
C LEU A 44 -2.31 -21.57 6.60
N PRO A 45 -1.67 -21.20 5.48
CA PRO A 45 -1.17 -22.18 4.51
C PRO A 45 -0.23 -23.20 5.16
N ALA A 46 -0.51 -24.51 5.03
CA ALA A 46 0.31 -25.56 5.65
C ALA A 46 1.74 -25.60 5.07
N ASN A 47 1.86 -25.45 3.75
CA ASN A 47 3.13 -25.42 3.02
C ASN A 47 3.31 -24.07 2.31
N PRO A 48 3.67 -23.00 3.04
CA PRO A 48 3.71 -21.63 2.51
C PRO A 48 4.89 -21.33 1.57
N GLN A 49 5.85 -22.25 1.43
CA GLN A 49 7.12 -22.01 0.73
C GLN A 49 6.93 -21.42 -0.68
N ALA A 50 6.11 -22.07 -1.51
CA ALA A 50 5.84 -21.60 -2.86
C ALA A 50 5.13 -20.23 -2.90
N LEU A 51 4.32 -19.92 -1.89
CA LEU A 51 3.65 -18.62 -1.77
C LEU A 51 4.65 -17.52 -1.38
N LEU A 52 5.58 -17.81 -0.49
CA LEU A 52 6.66 -16.89 -0.11
C LEU A 52 7.60 -16.61 -1.28
N ASP A 53 7.94 -17.64 -2.06
CA ASP A 53 8.73 -17.50 -3.29
C ASP A 53 7.97 -16.67 -4.34
N PHE A 54 6.66 -16.90 -4.48
CA PHE A 54 5.81 -16.09 -5.36
C PHE A 54 5.79 -14.60 -4.94
N CYS A 55 5.78 -14.33 -3.64
CA CYS A 55 5.86 -13.00 -3.05
C CYS A 55 7.26 -12.38 -3.04
N GLY A 56 8.28 -13.06 -3.60
CA GLY A 56 9.66 -12.56 -3.62
C GLY A 56 10.25 -12.31 -2.22
N VAL A 57 9.83 -13.07 -1.21
CA VAL A 57 10.37 -12.96 0.15
C VAL A 57 11.79 -13.55 0.17
N ALA A 58 12.75 -12.83 0.75
CA ALA A 58 14.14 -13.29 0.82
C ALA A 58 14.32 -14.51 1.76
N ASP A 59 15.21 -15.44 1.42
CA ASP A 59 15.41 -16.71 2.14
C ASP A 59 15.57 -16.56 3.67
N ASN A 60 16.27 -15.53 4.14
CA ASN A 60 16.44 -15.28 5.57
C ASN A 60 15.10 -14.92 6.23
N ASP A 61 14.33 -14.03 5.59
CA ASP A 61 13.01 -13.63 6.07
C ASP A 61 12.01 -14.78 6.03
N GLN A 62 12.10 -15.65 5.01
CA GLN A 62 11.30 -16.87 4.94
C GLN A 62 11.57 -17.78 6.14
N ARG A 63 12.85 -18.11 6.41
CA ARG A 63 13.21 -18.98 7.54
C ARG A 63 12.74 -18.43 8.88
N GLU A 64 12.92 -17.12 9.09
CA GLU A 64 12.52 -16.46 10.33
C GLU A 64 10.98 -16.39 10.47
N MET A 65 10.25 -16.12 9.37
CA MET A 65 8.78 -16.13 9.38
C MET A 65 8.22 -17.53 9.66
N LEU A 66 8.81 -18.57 9.08
CA LEU A 66 8.40 -19.97 9.29
C LEU A 66 8.65 -20.42 10.73
N ALA A 67 9.78 -20.04 11.32
CA ALA A 67 10.08 -20.30 12.73
C ALA A 67 9.14 -19.54 13.69
N ALA A 68 8.54 -18.44 13.23
CA ALA A 68 7.62 -17.59 13.98
C ALA A 68 6.15 -17.78 13.56
N ARG A 69 5.78 -18.98 13.09
CA ARG A 69 4.38 -19.30 12.76
C ARG A 69 3.50 -19.18 14.02
N PRO A 70 2.41 -18.40 14.00
CA PRO A 70 1.47 -18.37 15.12
C PRO A 70 0.78 -19.72 15.26
N ASP A 71 0.51 -20.11 16.50
CA ASP A 71 -0.10 -21.39 16.86
C ASP A 71 -1.27 -21.11 17.81
N PRO A 72 -2.46 -21.72 17.60
CA PRO A 72 -3.64 -21.41 18.38
C PRO A 72 -3.52 -21.80 19.87
N GLU A 73 -2.71 -22.81 20.21
CA GLU A 73 -2.54 -23.26 21.60
C GLU A 73 -1.37 -22.54 22.27
N ALA A 74 -0.24 -22.40 21.58
CA ALA A 74 0.97 -21.78 22.14
C ALA A 74 0.95 -20.24 22.08
N HIS A 75 0.17 -19.66 21.16
CA HIS A 75 0.11 -18.22 20.91
C HIS A 75 -1.34 -17.71 20.75
N PRO A 76 -2.25 -17.99 21.70
CA PRO A 76 -3.68 -17.70 21.54
C PRO A 76 -3.98 -16.22 21.29
N GLU A 77 -3.24 -15.29 21.91
CA GLU A 77 -3.42 -13.86 21.68
C GLU A 77 -3.07 -13.46 20.23
N TRP A 78 -1.92 -13.93 19.73
CA TRP A 78 -1.51 -13.63 18.35
C TRP A 78 -2.37 -14.35 17.34
N TRP A 79 -2.86 -15.55 17.65
CA TRP A 79 -3.79 -16.28 16.81
C TRP A 79 -5.10 -15.51 16.62
N ALA A 80 -5.66 -14.94 17.69
CA ALA A 80 -6.86 -14.10 17.61
C ALA A 80 -6.64 -12.87 16.70
N VAL A 81 -5.52 -12.16 16.87
CA VAL A 81 -5.17 -11.00 16.03
C VAL A 81 -5.01 -11.39 14.56
N VAL A 82 -4.21 -12.42 14.26
CA VAL A 82 -3.98 -12.89 12.88
C VAL A 82 -5.28 -13.33 12.23
N SER A 83 -6.13 -14.04 12.96
CA SER A 83 -7.42 -14.51 12.48
C SER A 83 -8.36 -13.35 12.15
N ALA A 84 -8.44 -12.32 12.99
CA ALA A 84 -9.27 -11.15 12.72
C ALA A 84 -8.80 -10.37 11.48
N MET A 85 -7.48 -10.22 11.32
CA MET A 85 -6.88 -9.56 10.15
C MET A 85 -7.12 -10.36 8.86
N ALA A 86 -6.98 -11.68 8.91
CA ALA A 86 -7.27 -12.57 7.79
C ALA A 86 -8.77 -12.54 7.42
N ALA A 87 -9.67 -12.63 8.39
CA ALA A 87 -11.11 -12.55 8.16
C ALA A 87 -11.50 -11.21 7.52
N SER A 88 -10.84 -10.10 7.88
CA SER A 88 -11.02 -8.80 7.24
C SER A 88 -10.60 -8.81 5.77
N LEU A 89 -9.48 -9.45 5.42
CA LEU A 89 -9.06 -9.62 4.02
C LEU A 89 -10.09 -10.43 3.23
N GLU A 90 -10.60 -11.53 3.81
CA GLU A 90 -11.60 -12.37 3.16
C GLU A 90 -12.93 -11.65 2.94
N GLN A 91 -13.41 -10.93 3.96
CA GLN A 91 -14.65 -10.16 3.87
C GLN A 91 -14.58 -9.10 2.76
N ASN A 92 -13.39 -8.58 2.50
CA ASN A 92 -13.13 -7.51 1.52
C ASN A 92 -12.43 -8.02 0.25
N LEU A 93 -12.36 -9.33 0.04
CA LEU A 93 -11.68 -9.91 -1.12
C LEU A 93 -12.34 -9.45 -2.42
N ASP A 94 -11.52 -8.94 -3.33
CA ASP A 94 -11.88 -8.42 -4.65
C ASP A 94 -12.83 -7.21 -4.62
N LYS A 95 -12.90 -6.48 -3.50
CA LYS A 95 -13.70 -5.26 -3.38
C LYS A 95 -12.82 -4.00 -3.50
N PRO A 96 -13.31 -2.93 -4.17
CA PRO A 96 -12.63 -1.64 -4.18
C PRO A 96 -12.63 -1.01 -2.77
N ILE A 97 -11.81 0.01 -2.56
CA ILE A 97 -11.92 0.88 -1.38
C ILE A 97 -13.28 1.60 -1.43
N PRO A 98 -14.09 1.56 -0.36
CA PRO A 98 -15.34 2.32 -0.31
C PRO A 98 -15.04 3.83 -0.23
N SER A 99 -16.03 4.67 -0.55
CA SER A 99 -15.89 6.14 -0.46
C SER A 99 -15.55 6.68 0.94
N THR A 100 -15.75 5.88 1.99
CA THR A 100 -15.33 6.17 3.37
C THR A 100 -13.82 6.01 3.60
N GLY A 101 -13.09 5.50 2.60
CA GLY A 101 -11.65 5.32 2.63
C GLY A 101 -11.19 3.97 3.18
N PHE A 102 -9.90 3.89 3.45
CA PHE A 102 -9.24 2.73 4.03
C PHE A 102 -8.39 3.20 5.21
N GLN A 103 -8.22 2.34 6.21
CA GLN A 103 -7.28 2.58 7.30
C GLN A 103 -6.20 1.50 7.27
N GLY A 104 -4.94 1.94 7.19
CA GLY A 104 -3.79 1.04 7.20
C GLY A 104 -3.70 0.24 8.50
N TRP A 105 -3.11 -0.94 8.42
CA TRP A 105 -2.97 -1.81 9.59
C TRP A 105 -1.97 -1.20 10.59
N PRO A 106 -2.30 -1.23 11.89
CA PRO A 106 -1.49 -0.59 12.92
C PRO A 106 -0.16 -1.32 13.14
N VAL A 107 0.80 -0.60 13.70
CA VAL A 107 2.04 -1.21 14.21
C VAL A 107 1.76 -2.08 15.42
N VAL A 108 2.51 -3.16 15.56
CA VAL A 108 2.51 -3.98 16.78
C VAL A 108 3.34 -3.33 17.88
N PRO A 109 3.11 -3.66 19.16
CA PRO A 109 3.93 -3.17 20.27
C PRO A 109 5.42 -3.47 20.06
N ALA A 110 6.31 -2.52 20.36
CA ALA A 110 7.74 -2.64 20.06
C ALA A 110 8.41 -3.87 20.70
N ALA A 111 7.92 -4.28 21.88
CA ALA A 111 8.38 -5.45 22.62
C ALA A 111 7.77 -6.78 22.12
N SER A 112 7.06 -6.77 20.99
CA SER A 112 6.44 -7.99 20.43
C SER A 112 7.46 -9.09 20.14
N SER A 113 7.02 -10.32 20.38
CA SER A 113 7.74 -11.55 20.03
C SER A 113 7.93 -11.67 18.51
N PRO A 114 8.80 -12.58 18.02
CA PRO A 114 8.91 -12.86 16.59
C PRO A 114 7.56 -13.18 15.94
N VAL A 115 6.69 -13.94 16.62
CA VAL A 115 5.32 -14.23 16.14
C VAL A 115 4.54 -12.94 15.88
N GLY A 116 4.59 -11.98 16.81
CA GLY A 116 3.94 -10.68 16.64
C GLY A 116 4.51 -9.86 15.49
N LEU A 117 5.85 -9.88 15.29
CA LEU A 117 6.49 -9.18 14.18
C LEU A 117 6.06 -9.69 12.80
N PHE A 118 5.69 -10.97 12.71
CA PHE A 118 5.21 -11.62 11.48
C PHE A 118 3.69 -11.83 11.42
N ALA A 119 2.93 -11.42 12.44
CA ALA A 119 1.49 -11.66 12.52
C ALA A 119 0.75 -11.16 11.26
N ALA A 120 0.99 -9.90 10.87
CA ALA A 120 0.39 -9.35 9.65
C ALA A 120 0.85 -10.07 8.37
N ALA A 121 2.09 -10.55 8.30
CA ALA A 121 2.58 -11.31 7.14
C ALA A 121 1.83 -12.64 6.98
N TRP A 122 1.56 -13.34 8.08
CA TRP A 122 0.74 -14.56 8.07
C TRP A 122 -0.71 -14.29 7.68
N ALA A 123 -1.31 -13.20 8.18
CA ALA A 123 -2.65 -12.79 7.77
C ALA A 123 -2.72 -12.52 6.26
N LEU A 124 -1.77 -11.76 5.71
CA LEU A 124 -1.68 -11.50 4.26
C LEU A 124 -1.55 -12.82 3.47
N LEU A 125 -0.62 -13.68 3.88
CA LEU A 125 -0.34 -14.93 3.17
C LEU A 125 -1.55 -15.90 3.16
N SER A 126 -2.41 -15.85 4.18
CA SER A 126 -3.63 -16.64 4.23
C SER A 126 -4.63 -16.32 3.11
N ALA A 127 -4.70 -15.05 2.68
CA ALA A 127 -5.61 -14.62 1.63
C ALA A 127 -5.08 -14.91 0.21
N LEU A 128 -3.76 -15.08 0.05
CA LEU A 128 -3.11 -15.14 -1.26
C LEU A 128 -3.65 -16.26 -2.17
N PRO A 129 -3.87 -17.52 -1.73
CA PRO A 129 -4.41 -18.55 -2.61
C PRO A 129 -5.78 -18.18 -3.20
N ARG A 130 -6.68 -17.62 -2.38
CA ARG A 130 -8.02 -17.19 -2.82
C ARG A 130 -7.96 -15.98 -3.73
N LEU A 131 -7.01 -15.07 -3.47
CA LEU A 131 -6.73 -13.93 -4.34
C LEU A 131 -6.26 -14.39 -5.73
N LEU A 132 -5.31 -15.32 -5.81
CA LEU A 132 -4.79 -15.81 -7.09
C LEU A 132 -5.86 -16.51 -7.92
N ASP A 133 -6.69 -17.35 -7.28
CA ASP A 133 -7.87 -17.98 -7.91
C ASP A 133 -8.88 -16.93 -8.41
N ARG A 134 -9.05 -15.82 -7.68
CA ARG A 134 -9.89 -14.71 -8.13
C ARG A 134 -9.29 -13.95 -9.31
N HIS A 135 -7.99 -13.66 -9.26
CA HIS A 135 -7.25 -13.00 -10.33
C HIS A 135 -7.33 -13.82 -11.63
N GLU A 136 -7.14 -15.14 -11.54
CA GLU A 136 -7.29 -16.05 -12.69
C GLU A 136 -8.70 -15.97 -13.29
N ARG A 137 -9.75 -16.08 -12.45
CA ARG A 137 -11.15 -15.97 -12.91
C ARG A 137 -11.50 -14.61 -13.51
N ARG A 138 -10.86 -13.54 -13.05
CA ARG A 138 -11.01 -12.17 -13.57
C ARG A 138 -10.15 -11.92 -14.83
N GLY A 139 -9.24 -12.82 -15.18
CA GLY A 139 -8.33 -12.66 -16.32
C GLY A 139 -7.14 -11.73 -16.05
N VAL A 140 -6.79 -11.48 -14.78
CA VAL A 140 -5.63 -10.68 -14.39
C VAL A 140 -4.35 -11.45 -14.80
N PRO A 141 -3.42 -10.84 -15.55
CA PRO A 141 -2.19 -11.52 -15.96
C PRO A 141 -1.35 -12.00 -14.76
N ASP A 142 -0.70 -13.18 -14.88
CA ASP A 142 0.17 -13.73 -13.82
C ASP A 142 1.27 -12.74 -13.41
N ALA A 143 1.87 -12.05 -14.39
CA ALA A 143 2.90 -11.04 -14.13
C ALA A 143 2.41 -9.90 -13.23
N VAL A 144 1.17 -9.44 -13.41
CA VAL A 144 0.55 -8.40 -12.58
C VAL A 144 0.26 -8.93 -11.19
N SER A 145 -0.28 -10.16 -11.09
CA SER A 145 -0.53 -10.83 -9.81
C SER A 145 0.76 -11.00 -8.99
N ARG A 146 1.85 -11.42 -9.65
CA ARG A 146 3.17 -11.59 -9.04
C ARG A 146 3.79 -10.26 -8.61
N ALA A 147 3.76 -9.25 -9.48
CA ALA A 147 4.27 -7.91 -9.13
C ALA A 147 3.52 -7.35 -7.91
N THR A 148 2.20 -7.48 -7.90
CA THR A 148 1.33 -7.05 -6.80
C THR A 148 1.62 -7.81 -5.50
N ALA A 149 1.75 -9.14 -5.55
CA ALA A 149 2.04 -9.96 -4.38
C ALA A 149 3.48 -9.79 -3.85
N SER A 150 4.41 -9.33 -4.69
CA SER A 150 5.80 -9.04 -4.30
C SER A 150 5.92 -7.92 -3.27
N ALA A 151 4.83 -7.20 -3.01
CA ALA A 151 4.73 -6.23 -1.93
C ALA A 151 5.07 -6.82 -0.55
N LEU A 152 4.82 -8.11 -0.31
CA LEU A 152 5.19 -8.76 0.95
C LEU A 152 6.72 -8.85 1.09
N GLY A 153 7.43 -9.35 0.08
CA GLY A 153 8.91 -9.37 0.08
C GLY A 153 9.50 -7.97 0.21
N GLY A 154 8.95 -7.00 -0.53
CA GLY A 154 9.39 -5.60 -0.47
C GLY A 154 9.23 -4.96 0.91
N VAL A 155 8.11 -5.18 1.59
CA VAL A 155 7.88 -4.60 2.94
C VAL A 155 8.71 -5.31 4.00
N MET A 156 8.95 -6.62 3.91
CA MET A 156 9.83 -7.35 4.82
C MET A 156 11.27 -6.87 4.72
N GLY A 157 11.78 -6.70 3.48
CA GLY A 157 13.11 -6.14 3.25
C GLY A 157 13.25 -4.71 3.79
N THR A 158 12.24 -3.87 3.58
CA THR A 158 12.19 -2.50 4.11
C THR A 158 12.17 -2.49 5.64
N HIS A 159 11.32 -3.31 6.27
CA HIS A 159 11.23 -3.43 7.72
C HIS A 159 12.57 -3.83 8.33
N ARG A 160 13.25 -4.83 7.75
CA ARG A 160 14.58 -5.25 8.19
C ARG A 160 15.60 -4.13 8.05
N HIS A 161 15.60 -3.41 6.93
CA HIS A 161 16.52 -2.30 6.71
C HIS A 161 16.33 -1.17 7.72
N LEU A 162 15.08 -0.79 8.01
CA LEU A 162 14.77 0.36 8.87
C LEU A 162 14.86 0.04 10.37
N THR A 163 14.53 -1.19 10.78
CA THR A 163 14.40 -1.55 12.20
C THR A 163 15.54 -2.44 12.70
N GLY A 164 16.33 -3.02 11.79
CA GLY A 164 17.32 -4.06 12.09
C GLY A 164 16.70 -5.41 12.49
N ARG A 165 15.35 -5.54 12.47
CA ARG A 165 14.63 -6.74 12.88
C ARG A 165 13.86 -7.36 11.71
N PRO A 166 13.75 -8.70 11.64
CA PRO A 166 12.83 -9.36 10.73
C PRO A 166 11.37 -8.98 11.02
N GLY A 167 10.50 -9.13 10.02
CA GLY A 167 9.06 -8.97 10.19
C GLY A 167 8.47 -7.88 9.31
N VAL A 168 7.25 -7.48 9.66
CA VAL A 168 6.50 -6.37 9.05
C VAL A 168 5.82 -5.47 10.09
N GLY A 169 5.77 -5.91 11.36
CA GLY A 169 4.88 -5.34 12.37
C GLY A 169 5.28 -3.98 12.94
N LEU A 170 6.53 -3.54 12.83
CA LEU A 170 6.99 -2.25 13.40
C LEU A 170 6.81 -1.07 12.43
N MET A 171 6.10 -1.28 11.32
CA MET A 171 5.76 -0.26 10.35
C MET A 171 4.26 -0.34 10.04
N PRO A 172 3.56 0.80 9.88
CA PRO A 172 2.17 0.77 9.44
C PRO A 172 2.08 0.18 8.04
N LEU A 173 1.10 -0.69 7.80
CA LEU A 173 0.92 -1.37 6.51
C LEU A 173 -0.30 -0.81 5.78
N TRP A 174 -0.05 0.05 4.80
CA TRP A 174 -1.11 0.58 3.93
C TRP A 174 -1.28 -0.25 2.65
N GLY A 175 -0.20 -0.44 1.90
CA GLY A 175 -0.22 -1.10 0.59
C GLY A 175 -0.50 -2.61 0.65
N PRO A 176 0.24 -3.42 1.44
CA PRO A 176 0.08 -4.87 1.42
C PRO A 176 -1.36 -5.35 1.69
N PRO A 177 -2.12 -4.83 2.68
CA PRO A 177 -3.51 -5.25 2.87
C PRO A 177 -4.41 -4.99 1.66
N LEU A 178 -4.21 -3.87 0.95
CA LEU A 178 -4.97 -3.55 -0.27
C LEU A 178 -4.62 -4.49 -1.43
N ARG A 179 -3.34 -4.86 -1.54
CA ARG A 179 -2.86 -5.80 -2.57
C ARG A 179 -3.36 -7.20 -2.34
N PHE A 180 -3.28 -7.67 -1.10
CA PHE A 180 -3.68 -9.04 -0.73
C PHE A 180 -5.20 -9.24 -0.65
N ARG A 181 -6.00 -8.16 -0.75
CA ARG A 181 -7.44 -8.24 -0.98
C ARG A 181 -7.87 -7.94 -2.42
N GLY A 182 -6.95 -7.71 -3.36
CA GLY A 182 -7.29 -7.42 -4.77
C GLY A 182 -7.88 -6.02 -5.01
N ALA A 183 -7.49 -5.04 -4.18
CA ALA A 183 -7.87 -3.64 -4.36
C ALA A 183 -6.76 -2.81 -5.01
N ASP A 184 -5.48 -3.14 -4.79
CA ASP A 184 -4.32 -2.44 -5.40
C ASP A 184 -3.51 -3.38 -6.29
N PHE A 185 -3.07 -2.89 -7.45
CA PHE A 185 -2.36 -3.65 -8.47
C PHE A 185 -1.09 -2.92 -8.90
N GLU A 186 0.03 -3.63 -9.02
CA GLU A 186 1.27 -3.11 -9.59
C GLU A 186 1.32 -3.37 -11.10
N ILE A 187 1.26 -2.30 -11.90
CA ILE A 187 1.16 -2.37 -13.37
C ILE A 187 2.19 -1.40 -13.96
N GLY A 188 3.33 -1.94 -14.41
CA GLY A 188 4.38 -1.13 -15.02
C GLY A 188 5.04 -0.16 -14.02
N ARG A 189 4.99 1.15 -14.29
CA ARG A 189 5.65 2.18 -13.47
C ARG A 189 4.84 2.57 -12.22
N HIS A 190 3.55 2.31 -12.19
CA HIS A 190 2.64 2.74 -11.13
C HIS A 190 2.00 1.55 -10.43
N SER A 191 1.43 1.81 -9.25
CA SER A 191 0.36 0.96 -8.73
C SER A 191 -0.97 1.70 -8.77
N PHE A 192 -2.05 0.93 -8.87
CA PHE A 192 -3.40 1.42 -9.06
C PHE A 192 -4.31 0.79 -8.04
N THR A 193 -4.89 1.61 -7.16
CA THR A 193 -5.90 1.16 -6.20
C THR A 193 -7.30 1.46 -6.74
N ARG A 194 -8.14 0.44 -6.85
CA ARG A 194 -9.57 0.58 -7.15
C ARG A 194 -10.27 1.20 -5.95
N ALA A 195 -10.97 2.30 -6.18
CA ALA A 195 -11.73 2.99 -5.15
C ALA A 195 -13.06 3.49 -5.71
N GLU A 196 -14.07 3.54 -4.86
CA GLU A 196 -15.26 4.35 -5.08
C GLU A 196 -14.98 5.77 -4.59
N LEU A 197 -15.29 6.75 -5.42
CA LEU A 197 -15.15 8.15 -5.07
C LEU A 197 -16.46 8.89 -5.35
N GLY A 198 -16.85 9.78 -4.45
CA GLY A 198 -17.95 10.71 -4.64
C GLY A 198 -17.48 12.13 -4.36
N LEU A 199 -16.97 12.81 -5.39
CA LEU A 199 -16.63 14.23 -5.31
C LEU A 199 -17.84 15.08 -5.68
N GLY A 200 -18.07 16.15 -4.91
CA GLY A 200 -19.15 17.10 -5.15
C GLY A 200 -19.02 17.95 -6.43
N ASP A 201 -17.98 17.71 -7.23
CA ASP A 201 -17.71 18.34 -8.52
C ASP A 201 -18.24 17.52 -9.72
N GLY A 202 -18.90 16.40 -9.46
CA GLY A 202 -19.52 15.54 -10.48
C GLY A 202 -18.75 14.26 -10.79
N VAL A 203 -17.55 14.04 -10.24
CA VAL A 203 -16.87 12.73 -10.30
C VAL A 203 -17.45 11.83 -9.21
N ALA A 204 -18.38 10.96 -9.61
CA ALA A 204 -18.91 9.90 -8.78
C ALA A 204 -18.77 8.55 -9.49
N GLY A 205 -18.25 7.54 -8.79
CA GLY A 205 -18.12 6.17 -9.31
C GLY A 205 -16.77 5.55 -9.01
N HIS A 206 -16.39 4.55 -9.81
CA HIS A 206 -15.13 3.84 -9.65
C HIS A 206 -13.99 4.65 -10.25
N VAL A 207 -12.91 4.80 -9.49
CA VAL A 207 -11.68 5.47 -9.90
C VAL A 207 -10.49 4.56 -9.66
N LEU A 208 -9.38 4.85 -10.34
CA LEU A 208 -8.09 4.24 -10.07
C LEU A 208 -7.17 5.27 -9.40
N MET A 209 -6.85 5.04 -8.14
CA MET A 209 -5.87 5.86 -7.43
C MET A 209 -4.46 5.46 -7.86
N ILE A 210 -3.72 6.40 -8.48
CA ILE A 210 -2.36 6.21 -8.92
C ILE A 210 -1.40 6.45 -7.77
N HIS A 211 -0.54 5.46 -7.52
CA HIS A 211 0.60 5.55 -6.64
C HIS A 211 1.91 5.44 -7.43
N VAL A 212 2.96 6.07 -6.92
CA VAL A 212 4.29 6.07 -7.54
C VAL A 212 5.25 5.31 -6.61
N PRO A 213 5.53 4.03 -6.88
CA PRO A 213 6.55 3.31 -6.13
C PRO A 213 7.93 3.95 -6.35
N PRO A 214 8.85 3.86 -5.36
CA PRO A 214 10.19 4.46 -5.43
C PRO A 214 11.16 3.65 -6.32
N ILE A 215 10.67 3.16 -7.46
CA ILE A 215 11.43 2.34 -8.42
C ILE A 215 11.86 3.21 -9.60
N GLY A 216 13.10 3.69 -9.56
CA GLY A 216 13.69 4.47 -10.65
C GLY A 216 12.96 5.79 -10.95
N PRO A 217 13.34 6.46 -12.05
CA PRO A 217 12.77 7.76 -12.40
C PRO A 217 11.28 7.66 -12.75
N LEU A 218 10.55 8.75 -12.53
CA LEU A 218 9.18 8.94 -13.03
C LEU A 218 9.20 9.26 -14.54
N ASP A 219 9.75 8.33 -15.33
CA ASP A 219 9.93 8.50 -16.76
C ASP A 219 8.56 8.65 -17.46
N PRO A 220 8.34 9.72 -18.26
CA PRO A 220 7.05 9.98 -18.89
C PRO A 220 6.53 8.82 -19.73
N SER A 221 7.38 8.17 -20.54
CA SER A 221 6.96 7.08 -21.43
C SER A 221 6.57 5.81 -20.68
N SER A 222 7.20 5.58 -19.53
CA SER A 222 6.95 4.42 -18.68
C SER A 222 5.69 4.62 -17.84
N SER A 223 5.48 5.83 -17.33
CA SER A 223 4.20 6.25 -16.79
C SER A 223 3.11 6.06 -17.84
N GLU A 224 3.36 6.55 -19.07
CA GLU A 224 2.42 6.50 -20.19
C GLU A 224 1.83 5.13 -20.48
N ARG A 225 2.73 4.15 -20.64
CA ARG A 225 2.35 2.77 -20.86
C ARG A 225 1.62 2.18 -19.65
N SER A 226 2.04 2.52 -18.45
CA SER A 226 1.46 1.99 -17.20
C SER A 226 0.00 2.41 -17.01
N VAL A 227 -0.35 3.68 -17.24
CA VAL A 227 -1.74 4.15 -17.13
C VAL A 227 -2.62 3.59 -18.26
N ALA A 228 -2.10 3.55 -19.50
CA ALA A 228 -2.84 2.97 -20.62
C ALA A 228 -3.10 1.46 -20.44
N GLU A 229 -2.11 0.72 -19.92
CA GLU A 229 -2.26 -0.69 -19.59
C GLU A 229 -3.27 -0.90 -18.47
N ALA A 230 -3.23 -0.07 -17.41
CA ALA A 230 -4.21 -0.12 -16.35
C ALA A 230 -5.63 0.10 -16.89
N ALA A 231 -5.87 1.17 -17.65
CA ALA A 231 -7.19 1.44 -18.25
C ALA A 231 -7.74 0.21 -19.00
N ARG A 232 -6.90 -0.41 -19.84
CA ARG A 232 -7.28 -1.61 -20.60
C ARG A 232 -7.53 -2.82 -19.70
N LEU A 233 -6.70 -3.06 -18.70
CA LEU A 233 -6.83 -4.22 -17.81
C LEU A 233 -8.08 -4.12 -16.93
N PHE A 234 -8.38 -2.96 -16.36
CA PHE A 234 -9.55 -2.80 -15.50
C PHE A 234 -10.86 -2.87 -16.29
N ASP A 235 -10.91 -2.34 -17.53
CA ASP A 235 -12.07 -2.52 -18.42
C ASP A 235 -12.36 -4.01 -18.70
N GLN A 236 -11.32 -4.84 -18.82
CA GLN A 236 -11.45 -6.27 -19.09
C GLN A 236 -11.73 -7.10 -17.84
N CYS A 237 -11.01 -6.85 -16.75
CA CYS A 237 -11.06 -7.69 -15.54
C CYS A 237 -12.23 -7.28 -14.64
N TYR A 238 -12.58 -6.00 -14.64
CA TYR A 238 -13.59 -5.40 -13.76
C TYR A 238 -14.62 -4.59 -14.56
N PRO A 239 -15.33 -5.19 -15.53
CA PRO A 239 -16.32 -4.50 -16.35
C PRO A 239 -17.53 -4.00 -15.53
N ASP A 240 -17.74 -4.55 -14.33
CA ASP A 240 -18.71 -4.12 -13.33
C ASP A 240 -18.31 -2.81 -12.61
N GLU A 241 -17.07 -2.36 -12.77
CA GLU A 241 -16.51 -1.16 -12.12
C GLU A 241 -15.95 -0.18 -13.16
N PRO A 242 -16.81 0.48 -13.96
CA PRO A 242 -16.36 1.37 -15.02
C PRO A 242 -15.56 2.53 -14.45
N VAL A 243 -14.28 2.60 -14.82
CA VAL A 243 -13.33 3.60 -14.33
C VAL A 243 -13.67 4.96 -14.94
N THR A 244 -14.10 5.89 -14.09
CA THR A 244 -14.46 7.25 -14.51
C THR A 244 -13.25 8.18 -14.56
N ALA A 245 -12.26 7.96 -13.69
CA ALA A 245 -11.06 8.78 -13.61
C ALA A 245 -9.87 8.04 -12.97
N PHE A 246 -8.69 8.59 -13.24
CA PHE A 246 -7.48 8.34 -12.48
C PHE A 246 -7.26 9.47 -11.47
N VAL A 247 -6.96 9.11 -10.23
CA VAL A 247 -6.81 10.08 -9.13
C VAL A 247 -5.43 9.92 -8.51
N CYS A 248 -4.73 11.01 -8.24
CA CYS A 248 -3.47 10.95 -7.50
C CYS A 248 -3.54 11.96 -6.35
N ASN A 249 -3.29 11.51 -5.13
CA ASN A 249 -3.10 12.39 -3.97
C ASN A 249 -1.63 12.30 -3.54
N SER A 250 -0.87 13.36 -3.79
CA SER A 250 0.59 13.33 -3.59
C SER A 250 1.19 14.72 -3.46
N TRP A 251 2.32 14.81 -2.75
CA TRP A 251 3.20 15.98 -2.74
C TRP A 251 3.74 16.30 -4.15
N LEU A 252 3.82 15.30 -5.05
CA LEU A 252 4.25 15.47 -6.45
C LEU A 252 3.36 16.45 -7.22
N LEU A 253 2.12 16.66 -6.76
CA LEU A 253 1.15 17.52 -7.41
C LEU A 253 1.10 18.93 -6.83
N ASP A 254 1.97 19.28 -5.89
CA ASP A 254 2.06 20.63 -5.33
C ASP A 254 2.54 21.65 -6.39
N PRO A 255 1.71 22.64 -6.80
CA PRO A 255 2.13 23.68 -7.72
C PRO A 255 3.32 24.51 -7.23
N GLN A 256 3.56 24.57 -5.92
CA GLN A 256 4.72 25.28 -5.34
C GLN A 256 6.05 24.71 -5.83
N LEU A 257 6.09 23.46 -6.29
CA LEU A 257 7.30 22.84 -6.87
C LEU A 257 7.79 23.59 -8.12
N ALA A 258 6.92 24.31 -8.84
CA ALA A 258 7.29 25.07 -10.03
C ALA A 258 8.22 26.25 -9.73
N GLU A 259 8.26 26.75 -8.49
CA GLU A 259 9.21 27.80 -8.06
C GLU A 259 10.67 27.30 -8.02
N TYR A 260 10.86 25.97 -7.91
CA TYR A 260 12.16 25.37 -7.63
C TYR A 260 12.63 24.39 -8.71
N LEU A 261 11.70 23.73 -9.41
CA LEU A 261 12.00 22.66 -10.35
C LEU A 261 11.95 23.13 -11.81
N PRO A 262 12.92 22.72 -12.65
CA PRO A 262 12.91 22.98 -14.09
C PRO A 262 11.63 22.46 -14.75
N GLU A 263 11.17 23.17 -15.78
CA GLU A 263 9.90 22.88 -16.47
C GLU A 263 9.83 21.52 -17.17
N ASP A 264 10.97 21.03 -17.59
CA ASP A 264 11.14 19.78 -18.28
C ASP A 264 11.42 18.60 -17.35
N CYS A 265 11.47 18.82 -16.02
CA CYS A 265 11.69 17.73 -15.08
C CYS A 265 10.48 16.77 -15.03
N ASN A 266 10.74 15.51 -14.69
CA ASN A 266 9.74 14.45 -14.70
C ASN A 266 8.55 14.72 -13.77
N ILE A 267 8.79 15.31 -12.59
CA ILE A 267 7.71 15.66 -11.64
C ILE A 267 6.76 16.68 -12.27
N ARG A 268 7.30 17.75 -12.88
CA ARG A 268 6.49 18.76 -13.54
C ARG A 268 5.76 18.24 -14.78
N ARG A 269 6.35 17.31 -15.53
CA ARG A 269 5.69 16.61 -16.65
C ARG A 269 4.51 15.77 -16.17
N PHE A 270 4.68 15.03 -15.08
CA PHE A 270 3.63 14.21 -14.47
C PHE A 270 2.49 15.09 -13.92
N GLN A 271 2.81 16.16 -13.20
CA GLN A 271 1.84 17.09 -12.63
C GLN A 271 0.90 17.70 -13.68
N ARG A 272 1.43 18.09 -14.84
CA ARG A 272 0.65 18.70 -15.94
C ARG A 272 -0.42 17.78 -16.55
N ARG A 273 -0.46 16.51 -16.15
CA ARG A 273 -1.46 15.54 -16.65
C ARG A 273 -2.73 15.52 -15.82
N PHE A 274 -2.78 16.24 -14.71
CA PHE A 274 -3.92 16.25 -13.81
C PHE A 274 -4.52 17.64 -13.71
N ASP A 275 -5.86 17.69 -13.66
CA ASP A 275 -6.60 18.80 -13.11
C ASP A 275 -6.45 18.76 -11.58
N VAL A 276 -5.69 19.71 -11.02
CA VAL A 276 -5.44 19.76 -9.58
C VAL A 276 -6.60 20.45 -8.86
N LEU A 277 -7.25 19.72 -7.95
CA LEU A 277 -8.38 20.22 -7.16
C LEU A 277 -7.95 21.29 -6.15
N PRO A 278 -8.90 22.11 -5.65
CA PRO A 278 -8.66 23.00 -4.54
C PRO A 278 -8.03 22.29 -3.33
N LEU A 279 -7.04 22.94 -2.70
CA LEU A 279 -6.43 22.43 -1.48
C LEU A 279 -7.48 22.43 -0.36
N LEU A 280 -7.64 21.28 0.29
CA LEU A 280 -8.33 21.22 1.57
C LEU A 280 -7.30 21.51 2.67
N PRO A 281 -7.58 22.45 3.59
CA PRO A 281 -6.65 22.76 4.67
C PRO A 281 -6.31 21.50 5.48
N PRO A 282 -5.03 21.16 5.66
CA PRO A 282 -4.66 20.01 6.47
C PRO A 282 -5.00 20.28 7.94
N GLN A 283 -5.33 19.22 8.68
CA GLN A 283 -5.53 19.33 10.14
C GLN A 283 -4.21 19.61 10.86
N ASP A 284 -3.11 19.02 10.38
CA ASP A 284 -1.75 19.28 10.82
C ASP A 284 -0.95 19.91 9.66
N PRO A 285 -0.50 21.17 9.77
CA PRO A 285 0.21 21.85 8.70
C PRO A 285 1.56 21.22 8.33
N TYR A 286 2.13 20.37 9.18
CA TYR A 286 3.42 19.72 8.96
C TYR A 286 3.29 18.31 8.37
N ASP A 287 2.07 17.76 8.24
CA ASP A 287 1.90 16.37 7.82
C ASP A 287 2.45 16.11 6.42
N ASP A 288 2.18 17.04 5.52
CA ASP A 288 2.58 16.97 4.12
C ASP A 288 4.10 17.16 3.94
N ASP A 289 4.73 17.96 4.82
CA ASP A 289 6.19 18.11 4.88
C ASP A 289 6.86 16.80 5.31
N ARG A 290 6.31 16.16 6.35
CA ARG A 290 6.81 14.87 6.85
C ARG A 290 6.63 13.78 5.80
N ASP A 291 5.52 13.80 5.07
CA ASP A 291 5.30 12.91 3.94
C ASP A 291 6.33 13.13 2.83
N MET A 292 6.52 14.37 2.38
CA MET A 292 7.51 14.66 1.34
C MET A 292 8.93 14.25 1.76
N MET A 293 9.32 14.46 3.03
CA MET A 293 10.61 13.97 3.54
C MET A 293 10.70 12.45 3.54
N ARG A 294 9.66 11.76 4.01
CA ARG A 294 9.61 10.30 4.11
C ARG A 294 9.60 9.60 2.76
N ILE A 295 8.67 9.98 1.87
CA ILE A 295 8.45 9.27 0.60
C ILE A 295 9.11 9.94 -0.60
N GLY A 296 9.39 11.25 -0.55
CA GLY A 296 10.06 11.98 -1.62
C GLY A 296 11.58 12.02 -1.47
N LEU A 297 12.07 12.23 -0.25
CA LEU A 297 13.51 12.30 0.04
C LEU A 297 14.08 11.00 0.62
N HIS A 298 13.22 10.06 1.03
CA HIS A 298 13.60 8.81 1.69
C HIS A 298 14.40 9.03 2.99
N LEU A 299 13.97 10.01 3.79
CA LEU A 299 14.56 10.34 5.08
C LEU A 299 13.52 10.19 6.20
N SER A 300 13.96 9.88 7.41
CA SER A 300 13.07 9.82 8.58
C SER A 300 12.65 11.24 9.01
N PRO A 301 11.35 11.58 8.99
CA PRO A 301 10.88 12.88 9.45
C PRO A 301 10.83 12.97 10.98
N PRO A 302 10.87 14.19 11.56
CA PRO A 302 10.61 14.39 12.99
C PRO A 302 9.13 14.12 13.31
N THR A 303 8.82 13.90 14.60
CA THR A 303 7.45 13.71 15.08
C THR A 303 6.69 15.01 15.33
N GLY A 304 7.40 16.14 15.35
CA GLY A 304 6.84 17.48 15.59
C GLY A 304 7.17 18.46 14.45
N PRO A 305 7.08 19.77 14.72
CA PRO A 305 7.51 20.79 13.77
C PRO A 305 8.98 20.61 13.38
N PHE A 306 9.31 20.95 12.14
CA PHE A 306 10.69 20.92 11.66
C PHE A 306 11.55 21.98 12.35
N THR A 307 12.66 21.56 12.95
CA THR A 307 13.66 22.45 13.54
C THR A 307 14.74 22.83 12.52
N ALA A 308 15.55 23.84 12.84
CA ALA A 308 16.71 24.18 12.01
C ALA A 308 17.69 23.00 11.87
N GLU A 309 17.89 22.22 12.93
CA GLU A 309 18.75 21.04 12.93
C GLU A 309 18.22 19.95 11.99
N ASP A 310 16.91 19.71 11.99
CA ASP A 310 16.29 18.75 11.07
C ASP A 310 16.56 19.12 9.61
N LEU A 311 16.47 20.42 9.28
CA LEU A 311 16.73 20.93 7.93
C LEU A 311 18.21 20.86 7.54
N GLU A 312 19.13 21.03 8.49
CA GLU A 312 20.58 20.91 8.24
C GLU A 312 20.98 19.47 7.92
N ARG A 313 20.25 18.47 8.42
CA ARG A 313 20.50 17.05 8.16
C ARG A 313 20.03 16.59 6.78
N VAL A 314 19.21 17.38 6.07
CA VAL A 314 18.74 17.04 4.73
C VAL A 314 19.89 17.21 3.72
N PRO A 315 20.33 16.13 3.02
CA PRO A 315 21.43 16.22 2.06
C PRO A 315 21.11 17.22 0.95
N GLN A 316 22.06 18.06 0.53
CA GLN A 316 21.80 19.10 -0.47
C GLN A 316 22.18 18.69 -1.92
N LYS A 317 22.18 17.38 -2.21
CA LYS A 317 22.75 16.81 -3.44
C LYS A 317 21.86 17.04 -4.67
N THR A 318 20.54 16.97 -4.49
CA THR A 318 19.56 17.12 -5.59
C THR A 318 18.83 18.46 -5.50
N THR A 319 18.28 18.91 -6.63
CA THR A 319 17.44 20.13 -6.66
C THR A 319 16.23 19.99 -5.73
N LEU A 320 15.61 18.81 -5.68
CA LEU A 320 14.45 18.56 -4.82
C LEU A 320 14.81 18.71 -3.33
N GLN A 321 15.95 18.19 -2.89
CA GLN A 321 16.39 18.34 -1.51
C GLN A 321 16.67 19.80 -1.13
N ARG A 322 17.31 20.55 -2.03
CA ARG A 322 17.56 21.99 -1.84
C ARG A 322 16.25 22.78 -1.80
N ALA A 323 15.30 22.44 -2.68
CA ALA A 323 13.96 23.04 -2.72
C ALA A 323 13.22 22.81 -1.41
N PHE A 324 13.22 21.57 -0.90
CA PHE A 324 12.57 21.23 0.36
C PHE A 324 13.06 22.11 1.52
N VAL A 325 14.38 22.19 1.71
CA VAL A 325 14.97 23.01 2.78
C VAL A 325 14.72 24.50 2.57
N ALA A 326 14.90 25.00 1.34
CA ALA A 326 14.68 26.42 1.03
C ALA A 326 13.23 26.85 1.30
N HIS A 327 12.26 26.01 0.95
CA HIS A 327 10.83 26.28 1.16
C HIS A 327 10.49 26.36 2.66
N LEU A 328 10.89 25.36 3.44
CA LEU A 328 10.62 25.33 4.89
C LEU A 328 11.31 26.48 5.64
N ARG A 329 12.50 26.91 5.21
CA ARG A 329 13.19 28.07 5.79
C ARG A 329 12.46 29.40 5.58
N THR A 330 11.53 29.48 4.62
CA THR A 330 10.67 30.65 4.43
C THR A 330 9.43 30.64 5.33
N GLY A 331 9.25 29.62 6.16
CA GLY A 331 8.06 29.42 6.97
C GLY A 331 6.84 28.93 6.17
N ARG A 332 7.07 28.43 4.94
CA ARG A 332 6.05 27.81 4.09
C ARG A 332 6.05 26.29 4.26
N HIS A 333 4.98 25.66 3.81
CA HIS A 333 4.74 24.20 3.93
C HIS A 333 4.40 23.60 2.57
N TRP A 334 4.95 22.43 2.29
CA TRP A 334 4.55 21.60 1.16
C TRP A 334 3.15 21.04 1.37
N GLN A 335 2.44 20.76 0.29
CA GLN A 335 1.04 20.34 0.33
C GLN A 335 0.82 19.08 -0.50
N LYS A 336 0.15 18.07 0.06
CA LYS A 336 -0.43 16.97 -0.70
C LYS A 336 -1.60 17.52 -1.51
N ARG A 337 -1.56 17.35 -2.82
CA ARG A 337 -2.63 17.81 -3.71
C ARG A 337 -3.30 16.62 -4.36
N THR A 338 -4.61 16.75 -4.56
CA THR A 338 -5.41 15.78 -5.32
C THR A 338 -5.52 16.25 -6.75
N GLY A 339 -5.03 15.44 -7.68
CA GLY A 339 -5.20 15.62 -9.12
C GLY A 339 -6.15 14.57 -9.69
N ILE A 340 -6.97 14.98 -10.66
CA ILE A 340 -7.86 14.12 -11.42
C ILE A 340 -7.42 14.13 -12.88
N LEU A 341 -7.37 12.96 -13.50
CA LEU A 341 -7.28 12.78 -14.93
C LEU A 341 -8.53 11.98 -15.35
N ARG A 342 -9.45 12.57 -16.10
CA ARG A 342 -10.68 11.86 -16.51
C ARG A 342 -10.33 10.71 -17.46
N SER A 343 -11.11 9.64 -17.45
CA SER A 343 -10.82 8.44 -18.24
C SER A 343 -10.87 8.67 -19.76
N ASP A 344 -11.82 9.48 -20.23
CA ASP A 344 -11.94 9.93 -21.62
C ASP A 344 -10.75 10.80 -22.06
N GLU A 345 -10.29 11.67 -21.17
CA GLU A 345 -9.07 12.45 -21.33
C GLU A 345 -7.80 11.58 -21.25
N ALA A 346 -7.77 10.55 -20.42
CA ALA A 346 -6.61 9.66 -20.26
C ALA A 346 -6.30 8.92 -21.57
N LEU A 347 -7.33 8.42 -22.26
CA LEU A 347 -7.18 7.71 -23.53
C LEU A 347 -6.81 8.63 -24.71
N THR A 348 -7.12 9.92 -24.62
CA THR A 348 -6.83 10.91 -25.67
C THR A 348 -5.54 11.70 -25.43
N SER A 349 -5.17 11.98 -24.18
CA SER A 349 -3.94 12.68 -23.79
C SER A 349 -2.72 11.76 -23.65
N TRP A 350 -2.92 10.43 -23.70
CA TRP A 350 -1.87 9.41 -23.62
C TRP A 350 -1.97 8.46 -24.83
N PRO A 351 -1.61 8.91 -26.06
CA PRO A 351 -1.58 8.00 -27.19
C PRO A 351 -0.56 6.90 -26.90
N ALA A 352 -1.01 5.65 -26.88
CA ALA A 352 -0.12 4.50 -26.86
C ALA A 352 0.84 4.64 -28.05
N THR A 353 2.10 4.99 -27.78
CA THR A 353 3.12 4.98 -28.83
C THR A 353 3.30 3.52 -29.23
N ASP A 354 2.87 3.21 -30.44
CA ASP A 354 2.96 1.88 -31.04
C ASP A 354 4.41 1.38 -30.90
N ALA A 355 4.60 0.30 -30.13
CA ALA A 355 5.89 -0.23 -29.73
C ALA A 355 6.59 -0.98 -30.90
N ARG A 356 6.73 -0.32 -32.04
CA ARG A 356 7.58 -0.76 -33.15
C ARG A 356 8.78 0.18 -33.32
N ALA A 357 9.49 0.46 -32.24
CA ALA A 357 10.85 0.95 -32.35
C ALA A 357 11.75 -0.24 -32.73
N ARG A 358 12.09 -0.33 -34.02
CA ARG A 358 13.09 -1.27 -34.56
C ARG A 358 14.39 -1.20 -33.74
N PRO A 359 15.09 -2.32 -33.48
CA PRO A 359 16.40 -2.27 -32.85
C PRO A 359 17.34 -1.47 -33.76
N ALA A 360 17.95 -0.43 -33.19
CA ALA A 360 18.99 0.35 -33.84
C ALA A 360 20.12 -0.61 -34.26
N GLY A 361 20.43 -0.60 -35.55
CA GLY A 361 21.46 -1.43 -36.13
C GLY A 361 22.81 -1.16 -35.48
N ARG A 362 23.50 -2.26 -35.11
CA ARG A 362 24.94 -2.26 -34.95
C ARG A 362 25.58 -1.74 -36.23
N THR A 363 26.33 -0.67 -36.13
CA THR A 363 27.39 -0.35 -37.11
C THR A 363 28.73 -0.74 -36.51
N ALA A 364 29.60 -1.15 -37.42
CA ALA A 364 30.80 -1.98 -37.25
C ALA A 364 31.90 -1.40 -36.36
#